data_AF-A0A9D9GYN4-F1
#
_entry.id   AF-A0A9D9GYN4-F1
#
_cell.length_a   1.000
_cell.length_b   1.000
_cell.length_c   1.000
_cell.angle_alpha   90.00
_cell.angle_beta   90.00
_cell.angle_gamma   90.00
#
_symmetry.space_group_name_H-M   'P 1'
#
loop_
_entity.id
_entity.type
_entity.pdbx_description
1 polymer ?
#
loop_
_entity_poly.entity_id
_entity_poly.type
_entity_poly.pdbx_seq_one_letter_code
_entity_poly.pdbx_strand_id
1 'polypeptide(L)' 'MANPAIRRSCLPVRIWRFYRDGFRAMTWGRTLWLIILVKLFVMFAILKVFFFPDFLKGKSEAEKQDFVGTELVNRKVQAL' A
#
# COMPACT_ATOMS: atom_id res chain seq x y z
N MET A 1 -28.60 -0.09 47.65
CA MET A 1 -27.13 -0.06 47.86
C MET A 1 -26.49 -0.45 46.54
N ALA A 2 -25.98 0.53 45.78
CA ALA A 2 -25.61 0.33 44.37
C ALA A 2 -24.32 -0.50 44.24
N ASN A 3 -24.45 -1.59 43.49
CA ASN A 3 -23.39 -2.47 43.04
C ASN A 3 -22.38 -1.68 42.19
N PRO A 4 -21.08 -1.61 42.55
CA PRO A 4 -20.09 -0.99 41.69
C PRO A 4 -19.82 -1.93 40.52
N ALA A 5 -20.50 -1.68 39.40
CA ALA A 5 -20.22 -2.31 38.13
C ALA A 5 -18.71 -2.28 37.87
N ILE A 6 -18.08 -3.45 37.99
CA ILE A 6 -16.67 -3.67 37.72
C ILE A 6 -16.43 -3.20 36.30
N ARG A 7 -15.81 -2.03 36.16
CA ARG A 7 -15.35 -1.48 34.88
C ARG A 7 -14.37 -2.48 34.28
N ARG A 8 -14.88 -3.42 33.48
CA ARG A 8 -14.07 -4.27 32.62
C ARG A 8 -13.45 -3.36 31.58
N SER A 9 -12.30 -2.81 31.94
CA SER A 9 -11.46 -2.06 31.03
C SER A 9 -11.07 -3.05 29.96
N CYS A 10 -11.74 -2.96 28.80
CA CYS A 10 -11.42 -3.73 27.64
C CYS A 10 -9.93 -3.48 27.35
N LEU A 11 -9.09 -4.49 27.62
CA LEU A 11 -7.65 -4.47 27.41
C LEU A 11 -7.21 -3.72 26.14
N PRO A 12 -7.88 -3.86 24.97
CA PRO A 12 -7.54 -3.10 23.77
C PRO A 12 -7.61 -1.58 23.94
N VAL A 13 -8.57 -1.06 24.71
CA VAL A 13 -8.73 0.39 24.94
C VAL A 13 -7.56 0.95 25.77
N ARG A 14 -7.01 0.15 26.70
CA ARG A 14 -5.87 0.54 27.53
C ARG A 14 -4.56 0.50 26.73
N ILE A 15 -4.39 -0.52 25.90
CA ILE A 15 -3.24 -0.67 25.00
C ILE A 15 -3.22 0.46 23.97
N TRP A 16 -4.37 0.78 23.36
CA TRP A 16 -4.51 1.90 22.44
C TRP A 16 -4.14 3.24 23.07
N ARG A 17 -4.64 3.52 24.29
CA ARG A 17 -4.31 4.75 25.03
C ARG A 17 -2.82 4.84 25.34
N PHE A 18 -2.21 3.76 25.83
CA PHE A 18 -0.78 3.73 26.12
C PHE A 18 0.08 3.97 24.88
N TYR A 19 -0.26 3.34 23.74
CA TYR A 19 0.46 3.54 22.48
C TYR A 19 0.30 4.97 21.96
N ARG A 20 -0.93 5.50 21.97
CA ARG A 20 -1.22 6.88 21.58
C ARG A 20 -0.52 7.90 22.47
N ASP A 21 -0.54 7.71 23.78
CA ASP A 21 0.03 8.63 24.76
C ASP A 21 1.57 8.58 24.73
N GLY A 22 2.16 7.38 24.60
CA GLY A 22 3.60 7.20 24.41
C GLY A 22 4.10 7.80 23.09
N PHE A 23 3.35 7.61 22.01
CA PHE A 23 3.65 8.22 20.71
C PHE A 23 3.56 9.75 20.74
N ARG A 24 2.62 10.31 21.50
CA ARG A 24 2.43 11.77 21.63
C ARG A 24 3.46 12.43 22.55
N ALA A 25 3.91 11.73 23.59
CA ALA A 25 4.93 12.20 24.54
C ALA A 25 6.35 12.20 23.96
N MET A 26 6.62 11.44 22.90
CA MET A 26 7.93 11.42 22.25
C MET A 26 8.07 12.59 21.27
N THR A 27 8.84 13.61 21.64
CA THR A 27 9.27 14.70 20.74
C THR A 27 10.12 14.16 19.59
N TRP A 28 11.08 13.27 19.87
CA TRP A 28 11.92 12.63 18.86
C TRP A 28 11.18 11.58 18.00
N GLY A 29 10.28 10.82 18.64
CA GLY A 29 9.51 9.77 17.98
C GLY A 29 8.53 10.31 16.94
N ARG A 30 7.86 11.44 17.23
CA ARG A 30 6.98 12.11 16.25
C ARG A 30 7.75 12.56 15.01
N THR A 31 8.92 13.15 15.19
CA THR A 31 9.79 13.57 14.08
C THR A 31 10.27 12.38 13.26
N LEU A 32 10.73 11.31 13.91
CA LEU A 32 11.15 10.07 13.24
C LEU A 32 10.02 9.42 12.46
N TRP A 33 8.82 9.35 13.05
CA TRP A 33 7.65 8.78 12.37
C TRP A 33 7.24 9.61 11.15
N LEU A 34 7.30 10.94 11.27
CA LEU A 34 7.06 11.85 10.14
C LEU A 34 8.10 11.62 9.03
N ILE A 35 9.37 11.47 9.38
CA ILE A 35 10.44 11.13 8.42
C ILE A 35 10.16 9.80 7.73
N ILE A 36 9.75 8.76 8.47
CA ILE A 36 9.40 7.45 7.90
C ILE A 36 8.21 7.60 6.94
N LEU A 37 7.17 8.32 7.33
CA LEU A 37 5.98 8.54 6.50
C LEU A 37 6.34 9.29 5.21
N VAL A 38 7.13 10.37 5.31
CA VAL A 38 7.64 11.12 4.17
C VAL A 38 8.50 10.23 3.27
N LYS A 39 9.42 9.44 3.84
CA LYS A 39 10.28 8.56 3.07
C LYS A 39 9.50 7.46 2.36
N LEU A 40 8.49 6.88 3.01
CA LEU A 40 7.58 5.91 2.40
C LEU A 40 6.76 6.55 1.28
N PHE A 41 6.24 7.77 1.47
CA PHE A 41 5.50 8.49 0.45
C PHE A 41 6.39 8.83 -0.77
N VAL A 42 7.57 9.38 -0.54
CA VAL A 42 8.54 9.72 -1.59
C VAL A 42 9.01 8.46 -2.32
N MET A 43 9.34 7.39 -1.59
CA MET A 43 9.76 6.13 -2.19
C MET A 43 8.62 5.50 -3.00
N PHE A 44 7.39 5.53 -2.50
CA PHE A 44 6.22 5.06 -3.23
C PHE A 44 5.92 5.91 -4.47
N ALA A 45 6.04 7.23 -4.38
CA ALA A 45 5.83 8.15 -5.49
C ALA A 45 6.90 7.96 -6.58
N ILE A 46 8.18 7.85 -6.21
CA ILE A 46 9.27 7.59 -7.16
C ILE A 46 9.09 6.21 -7.78
N LEU A 47 8.91 5.15 -6.99
CA LEU A 47 8.65 3.81 -7.55
C LEU A 47 7.42 3.84 -8.45
N LYS A 48 6.35 4.54 -8.09
CA LYS A 48 5.15 4.62 -8.92
C LYS A 48 5.38 5.40 -10.21
N VAL A 49 6.11 6.51 -10.17
CA VAL A 49 6.40 7.32 -11.36
C VAL A 49 7.50 6.71 -12.22
N PHE A 50 8.45 5.95 -11.66
CA PHE A 50 9.54 5.29 -12.40
C PHE A 50 9.23 3.86 -12.83
N PHE A 51 8.40 3.12 -12.09
CA PHE A 51 7.85 1.83 -12.55
C PHE A 51 6.58 1.98 -13.40
N PHE A 52 5.83 3.09 -13.30
CA PHE A 52 4.67 3.37 -14.17
C PHE A 52 4.75 4.62 -15.09
N PRO A 53 5.91 5.11 -15.57
CA PRO A 53 5.96 6.20 -16.55
C PRO A 53 5.62 5.68 -17.96
N ASP A 54 5.98 4.43 -18.24
CA ASP A 54 5.88 3.79 -19.57
C ASP A 54 4.75 2.78 -19.69
N PHE A 55 4.04 2.43 -18.60
CA PHE A 55 2.80 1.65 -18.71
C PHE A 55 1.69 2.40 -19.45
N LEU A 56 1.77 3.74 -19.58
CA LEU A 56 0.70 4.56 -20.17
C LEU A 56 1.14 5.49 -21.31
N LYS A 57 2.45 5.63 -21.62
CA LYS A 57 2.91 6.61 -22.63
C LYS A 57 3.66 6.04 -23.83
N GLY A 58 3.97 4.75 -23.88
CA GLY A 58 4.95 4.26 -24.86
C GLY A 58 4.54 3.09 -25.74
N LYS A 59 3.69 2.17 -25.27
CA LYS A 59 3.19 1.06 -26.09
C LYS A 59 1.77 0.70 -25.66
N SER A 60 0.83 0.92 -26.56
CA SER A 60 -0.50 0.34 -26.55
C SER A 60 -0.40 -1.16 -26.22
N GLU A 61 -0.87 -1.55 -25.03
CA GLU A 61 -1.27 -2.95 -24.78
C GLU A 61 -2.29 -3.41 -25.84
N ALA A 62 -3.04 -2.46 -26.42
CA ALA A 62 -3.94 -2.70 -27.54
C ALA A 62 -3.25 -3.19 -28.83
N GLU A 63 -2.05 -2.72 -29.23
CA GLU A 63 -1.42 -3.20 -30.48
C GLU A 63 -0.51 -4.42 -30.28
N LYS A 64 0.05 -4.60 -29.08
CA LYS A 64 0.95 -5.75 -28.82
C LYS A 64 0.21 -7.04 -28.43
N GLN A 65 -0.96 -6.94 -27.80
CA GLN A 65 -1.76 -8.14 -27.50
C GLN A 65 -2.45 -8.70 -28.75
N ASP A 66 -2.93 -7.85 -29.65
CA ASP A 66 -3.53 -8.29 -30.91
C ASP A 66 -2.50 -9.01 -31.81
N PHE A 67 -1.26 -8.52 -31.88
CA PHE A 67 -0.22 -9.15 -32.69
C PHE A 67 0.16 -10.56 -32.19
N VAL A 68 0.36 -10.74 -30.87
CA VAL A 68 0.72 -12.06 -30.30
C VAL A 68 -0.46 -13.03 -30.32
N GLY A 69 -1.69 -12.55 -30.15
CA GLY A 69 -2.91 -13.35 -30.30
C GLY A 69 -3.03 -13.94 -31.71
N THR A 70 -2.76 -13.12 -32.73
CA THR A 70 -2.84 -13.54 -34.13
C THR A 70 -1.73 -14.55 -34.49
N GLU A 71 -0.52 -14.35 -33.97
CA GLU A 71 0.62 -15.25 -34.20
C GLU A 71 0.38 -16.67 -33.63
N LEU A 72 -0.22 -16.77 -32.45
CA LEU A 72 -0.51 -18.04 -31.79
C LEU A 72 -1.68 -18.78 -32.45
N VAL A 73 -2.68 -18.06 -32.95
CA VAL A 73 -3.80 -18.64 -33.72
C VAL A 73 -3.29 -19.16 -35.07
N ASN A 74 -2.46 -18.40 -35.78
CA ASN A 74 -2.00 -18.77 -37.12
C ASN A 74 -1.05 -19.98 -37.09
N ARG A 75 -0.17 -20.08 -36.08
CA ARG A 75 0.69 -21.28 -35.89
C ARG A 75 -0.11 -22.55 -35.59
N LYS A 76 -1.23 -22.42 -34.88
CA LYS A 76 -2.09 -23.56 -34.55
C LYS A 76 -2.93 -24.01 -35.76
N VAL A 77 -3.33 -23.08 -36.62
CA VAL A 77 -4.04 -23.36 -37.87
C VAL A 77 -3.11 -23.97 -38.93
N GLN A 78 -1.83 -23.61 -38.95
CA GLN A 78 -0.84 -24.18 -39.88
C GLN A 78 -0.26 -25.54 -39.43
N ALA A 79 -0.46 -25.92 -38.16
CA ALA A 79 -0.03 -27.20 -37.60
C ALA A 79 -1.15 -28.26 -37.54
N LEU A 80 -2.34 -27.95 -38.07
CA LEU A 80 -3.47 -28.86 -38.33
C LEU A 80 -3.58 -29.14 -39.82
#